data_AF-A0A1J4K5F0-F1
#
_entry.id   AF-A0A1J4K5F0-F1
#
_cell.length_a   1.000
_cell.length_b   1.000
_cell.length_c   1.000
_cell.angle_alpha   90.00
_cell.angle_beta   90.00
_cell.angle_gamma   90.00
#
_symmetry.space_group_name_H-M   'P 1'
#
loop_
_entity.id
_entity.type
_entity.pdbx_description
1 polymer ?
#
loop_
_entity_poly.entity_id
_entity_poly.type
_entity_poly.pdbx_seq_one_letter_code
_entity_poly.pdbx_strand_id
1 'polypeptide(L)'
;MAMASKGWCIIYEKLPTIDIVKSLFYSLLFAIPQVLLDNFDFGFIRFVVFGIEMAGMINYYWYLCEASLHALRIIVGHLYVIKEKNINPKSTPIYRNLIIFAFIMIGVLIYIVLVSFSVLIQLADIPYWVDSFINDLITSIFLIFIGFHFRLKSSLKNGYMVMIENVNENEEPQEFTKEQLTEIFNNYKEVLNGTNLNDYSAGDILPPQPIEIKGENEKKGCC
;
A
#
# COMPACT_ATOMS: atom_id res chain seq x y z
N MET A 1 4.14 -2.91 -7.30
CA MET A 1 4.02 -2.74 -5.83
C MET A 1 3.58 -1.33 -5.45
N ALA A 2 4.22 -0.28 -5.97
CA ALA A 2 3.91 1.12 -5.66
C ALA A 2 2.46 1.58 -5.91
N MET A 3 1.72 0.99 -6.85
CA MET A 3 0.30 1.30 -7.05
C MET A 3 -0.59 0.54 -6.04
N ALA A 4 -0.26 -0.73 -5.77
CA ALA A 4 -0.96 -1.55 -4.79
C ALA A 4 -0.82 -0.98 -3.36
N SER A 5 0.32 -0.38 -3.03
CA SER A 5 0.54 0.29 -1.73
C SER A 5 -0.33 1.53 -1.52
N LYS A 6 -0.87 2.13 -2.57
CA LYS A 6 -1.90 3.17 -2.44
C LYS A 6 -3.31 2.61 -2.24
N GLY A 7 -3.45 1.29 -2.16
CA GLY A 7 -4.74 0.62 -2.07
C GLY A 7 -5.47 0.48 -3.39
N TRP A 8 -4.77 0.54 -4.53
CA TRP A 8 -5.42 0.27 -5.82
C TRP A 8 -6.03 -1.14 -5.84
N CYS A 9 -7.28 -1.26 -6.27
CA CYS A 9 -8.06 -2.50 -6.32
C CYS A 9 -8.38 -3.13 -4.95
N ILE A 10 -7.92 -2.54 -3.84
CA ILE A 10 -8.19 -2.99 -2.45
C ILE A 10 -8.98 -1.93 -1.65
N ILE A 11 -8.85 -0.65 -1.98
CA ILE A 11 -9.50 0.47 -1.28
C ILE A 11 -10.16 1.36 -2.32
N TYR A 12 -9.43 1.68 -3.39
CA TYR A 12 -9.91 2.54 -4.46
C TYR A 12 -10.07 1.78 -5.76
N GLU A 13 -11.19 2.00 -6.42
CA GLU A 13 -11.45 1.51 -7.78
C GLU A 13 -10.66 2.32 -8.83
N LYS A 14 -10.48 3.62 -8.60
CA LYS A 14 -9.75 4.53 -9.49
C LYS A 14 -8.67 5.28 -8.73
N LEU A 15 -7.46 5.29 -9.28
CA LEU A 15 -6.40 6.20 -8.84
C LEU A 15 -6.30 7.42 -9.75
N PRO A 16 -5.97 8.60 -9.19
CA PRO A 16 -5.67 9.77 -9.99
C PRO A 16 -4.41 9.52 -10.83
N THR A 17 -4.43 9.96 -12.10
CA THR A 17 -3.36 9.72 -13.07
C THR A 17 -2.00 10.23 -12.59
N ILE A 18 -1.98 11.32 -11.82
CA ILE A 18 -0.76 11.89 -11.23
C ILE A 18 -0.06 10.87 -10.32
N ASP A 19 -0.82 10.09 -9.56
CA ASP A 19 -0.26 9.10 -8.64
C ASP A 19 0.29 7.88 -9.36
N ILE A 20 -0.32 7.52 -10.50
CA ILE A 20 0.21 6.50 -11.40
C ILE A 20 1.56 6.95 -11.95
N VAL A 21 1.65 8.18 -12.47
CA VAL A 21 2.90 8.74 -13.00
C VAL A 21 3.98 8.83 -11.93
N LYS A 22 3.66 9.30 -10.71
CA LYS A 22 4.61 9.32 -9.58
C LYS A 22 5.11 7.92 -9.23
N SER A 23 4.21 6.93 -9.17
CA SER A 23 4.58 5.54 -8.87
C SER A 23 5.53 4.95 -9.92
N LEU A 24 5.31 5.28 -11.20
CA LEU A 24 6.18 4.88 -12.30
C LEU A 24 7.54 5.56 -12.20
N PHE A 25 7.56 6.86 -11.92
CA PHE A 25 8.80 7.64 -11.78
C PHE A 25 9.72 7.07 -10.70
N TYR A 26 9.21 6.84 -9.47
CA TYR A 26 10.02 6.28 -8.39
C TYR A 26 10.47 4.84 -8.68
N SER A 27 9.64 4.06 -9.39
CA SER A 27 10.01 2.69 -9.78
C SER A 27 11.14 2.69 -10.82
N LEU A 28 11.10 3.60 -11.80
CA LEU A 28 12.14 3.74 -12.82
C LEU A 28 13.44 4.29 -12.25
N LEU A 29 13.34 5.23 -11.30
CA LEU A 29 14.51 5.79 -10.62
C LEU A 29 15.32 4.72 -9.88
N PHE A 30 14.65 3.68 -9.39
CA PHE A 30 15.31 2.51 -8.80
C PHE A 30 15.74 1.49 -9.86
N ALA A 31 14.86 1.13 -10.80
CA ALA A 31 15.11 0.03 -11.73
C ALA A 31 16.18 0.32 -12.79
N ILE A 32 16.28 1.57 -13.29
CA ILE A 32 17.23 1.91 -14.35
C ILE A 32 18.69 1.77 -13.87
N PRO A 33 19.11 2.37 -12.73
CA PRO A 33 20.45 2.17 -12.20
C PRO A 33 20.80 0.70 -11.94
N GLN A 34 19.84 -0.08 -11.42
CA GLN A 34 20.03 -1.51 -11.17
C GLN A 34 20.35 -2.27 -12.46
N VAL A 35 19.52 -2.11 -13.50
CA VAL A 35 19.77 -2.76 -14.81
C VAL A 35 21.10 -2.33 -15.42
N LEU A 36 21.50 -1.07 -15.23
CA LEU A 36 22.79 -0.57 -15.69
C LEU A 36 23.96 -1.28 -14.98
N LEU A 37 23.87 -1.49 -13.67
CA LEU A 37 24.91 -2.17 -12.89
C LEU A 37 25.01 -3.67 -13.22
N ASP A 38 23.87 -4.31 -13.51
CA ASP A 38 23.84 -5.73 -13.83
C ASP A 38 24.41 -6.04 -15.23
N ASN A 39 24.29 -5.12 -16.19
CA ASN A 39 24.60 -5.38 -17.61
C ASN A 39 25.87 -4.71 -18.12
N PHE A 40 26.40 -3.70 -17.43
CA PHE A 40 27.54 -2.91 -17.92
C PHE A 40 28.62 -2.79 -16.86
N ASP A 41 29.86 -3.09 -17.25
CA ASP A 41 31.02 -2.81 -16.42
C ASP A 41 31.49 -1.37 -16.66
N PHE A 42 31.20 -0.50 -15.70
CA PHE A 42 31.50 0.92 -15.74
C PHE A 42 32.84 1.30 -15.06
N GLY A 43 33.62 0.32 -14.58
CA GLY A 43 34.84 0.60 -13.84
C GLY A 43 34.58 1.55 -12.66
N PHE A 44 35.28 2.68 -12.57
CA PHE A 44 35.07 3.67 -11.49
C PHE A 44 33.67 4.31 -11.50
N ILE A 45 33.04 4.46 -12.67
CA ILE A 45 31.69 5.03 -12.78
C ILE A 45 30.65 4.12 -12.10
N ARG A 46 30.96 2.83 -11.90
CA ARG A 46 30.11 1.87 -11.17
C ARG A 46 29.74 2.37 -9.78
N PHE A 47 30.67 3.00 -9.05
CA PHE A 47 30.38 3.55 -7.72
C PHE A 47 29.38 4.72 -7.74
N VAL A 48 29.43 5.53 -8.80
CA VAL A 48 28.47 6.63 -8.99
C VAL A 48 27.08 6.08 -9.30
N VAL A 49 26.98 5.11 -10.20
CA VAL A 49 25.71 4.46 -10.55
C VAL A 49 25.12 3.73 -9.34
N PHE A 50 25.95 3.04 -8.55
CA PHE A 50 25.55 2.42 -7.27
C PHE A 50 25.03 3.44 -6.26
N GLY A 51 25.65 4.61 -6.15
CA GLY A 51 25.16 5.69 -5.29
C GLY A 51 23.78 6.19 -5.72
N ILE A 52 23.54 6.30 -7.03
CA ILE A 52 22.23 6.68 -7.60
C ILE A 52 21.19 5.58 -7.33
N GLU A 53 21.55 4.31 -7.50
CA GLU A 53 20.69 3.17 -7.18
C GLU A 53 20.24 3.17 -5.72
N MET A 54 21.18 3.32 -4.78
CA MET A 54 20.87 3.38 -3.35
C MET A 54 19.95 4.56 -3.02
N ALA A 55 20.22 5.74 -3.60
CA ALA A 55 19.35 6.90 -3.43
C ALA A 55 17.94 6.63 -4.01
N GLY A 56 17.86 6.02 -5.19
CA GLY A 56 16.60 5.60 -5.82
C GLY A 56 15.82 4.62 -4.95
N MET A 57 16.50 3.62 -4.39
CA MET A 57 15.93 2.63 -3.50
C MET A 57 15.36 3.26 -2.22
N ILE A 58 16.12 4.15 -1.56
CA ILE A 58 15.66 4.84 -0.34
C ILE A 58 14.41 5.68 -0.64
N ASN A 59 14.42 6.42 -1.76
CA ASN A 59 13.26 7.22 -2.17
C ASN A 59 12.05 6.33 -2.48
N TYR A 60 12.26 5.21 -3.18
CA TYR A 60 11.20 4.25 -3.49
C TYR A 60 10.62 3.63 -2.21
N TYR A 61 11.46 3.22 -1.26
CA TYR A 61 11.04 2.68 0.03
C TYR A 61 10.23 3.71 0.82
N TRP A 62 10.72 4.95 0.92
CA TRP A 62 10.02 6.02 1.62
C TRP A 62 8.65 6.31 0.99
N TYR A 63 8.61 6.41 -0.35
CA TYR A 63 7.36 6.59 -1.09
C TYR A 63 6.36 5.45 -0.83
N LEU A 64 6.84 4.20 -0.83
CA LEU A 64 6.02 3.04 -0.54
C LEU A 64 5.44 3.11 0.89
N CYS A 65 6.27 3.39 1.89
CA CYS A 65 5.84 3.51 3.28
C CYS A 65 4.78 4.61 3.47
N GLU A 66 5.00 5.81 2.93
CA GLU A 66 4.01 6.91 3.05
C GLU A 66 2.70 6.58 2.34
N ALA A 67 2.77 6.00 1.12
CA ALA A 67 1.59 5.55 0.39
C ALA A 67 0.77 4.52 1.17
N SER A 68 1.45 3.61 1.86
CA SER A 68 0.83 2.52 2.62
C SER A 68 0.20 3.02 3.91
N LEU A 69 0.88 3.91 4.63
CA LEU A 69 0.36 4.56 5.82
C LEU A 69 -0.85 5.43 5.50
N HIS A 70 -0.82 6.12 4.35
CA HIS A 70 -1.96 6.86 3.83
C HIS A 70 -3.17 5.97 3.58
N ALA A 71 -2.99 4.86 2.85
CA ALA A 71 -4.02 3.86 2.62
C ALA A 71 -4.61 3.29 3.92
N LEU A 72 -3.75 2.94 4.89
CA LEU A 72 -4.17 2.43 6.21
C LEU A 72 -4.98 3.46 7.01
N ARG A 73 -4.55 4.72 7.05
CA ARG A 73 -5.28 5.80 7.73
C ARG A 73 -6.71 5.92 7.22
N ILE A 74 -6.91 5.80 5.92
CA ILE A 74 -8.23 5.93 5.31
C ILE A 74 -9.12 4.71 5.61
N ILE A 75 -8.57 3.49 5.60
CA ILE A 75 -9.35 2.31 6.02
C ILE A 75 -9.76 2.44 7.50
N VAL A 76 -8.85 2.86 8.37
CA VAL A 76 -9.17 3.05 9.80
C VAL A 76 -10.18 4.18 10.00
N GLY A 77 -10.07 5.26 9.24
CA GLY A 77 -11.08 6.32 9.19
C GLY A 77 -12.45 5.79 8.79
N HIS A 78 -12.52 4.91 7.78
CA HIS A 78 -13.80 4.29 7.39
C HIS A 78 -14.40 3.44 8.51
N LEU A 79 -13.56 2.67 9.23
CA LEU A 79 -14.00 1.89 10.41
C LEU A 79 -14.48 2.80 11.55
N TYR A 80 -13.94 4.02 11.67
CA TYR A 80 -14.41 5.01 12.64
C TYR A 80 -15.84 5.49 12.33
N VAL A 81 -16.12 5.87 11.08
CA VAL A 81 -17.47 6.29 10.66
C VAL A 81 -18.50 5.16 10.87
N ILE A 82 -18.09 3.91 10.61
CA ILE A 82 -18.93 2.73 10.86
C ILE A 82 -19.27 2.58 12.34
N LYS A 83 -18.28 2.81 13.22
CA LYS A 83 -18.50 2.79 14.67
C LYS A 83 -19.44 3.91 15.11
N GLU A 84 -19.36 5.12 14.54
CA GLU A 84 -20.29 6.21 14.84
C GLU A 84 -21.75 5.85 14.51
N LYS A 85 -21.96 4.99 13.51
CA LYS A 85 -23.28 4.44 13.16
C LYS A 85 -23.72 3.26 14.06
N ASN A 86 -23.02 3.00 15.16
CA ASN A 86 -23.26 1.90 16.10
C ASN A 86 -23.16 0.49 15.47
N ILE A 87 -22.39 0.35 14.39
CA ILE A 87 -22.09 -0.94 13.76
C ILE A 87 -20.73 -1.41 14.26
N ASN A 88 -20.61 -2.71 14.56
CA ASN A 88 -19.36 -3.31 15.00
C ASN A 88 -18.34 -3.32 13.84
N PRO A 89 -17.23 -2.56 13.91
CA PRO A 89 -16.28 -2.47 12.83
C PRO A 89 -15.62 -3.83 12.54
N LYS A 90 -15.44 -4.71 13.54
CA LYS A 90 -14.77 -6.00 13.38
C LYS A 90 -15.57 -7.03 12.58
N SER A 91 -16.90 -6.95 12.59
CA SER A 91 -17.75 -7.85 11.81
C SER A 91 -17.93 -7.39 10.36
N THR A 92 -17.47 -6.19 10.01
CA THR A 92 -17.56 -5.67 8.64
C THR A 92 -16.51 -6.28 7.69
N PRO A 93 -16.83 -6.39 6.38
CA PRO A 93 -15.86 -6.80 5.37
C PRO A 93 -14.68 -5.82 5.24
N ILE A 94 -14.84 -4.56 5.65
CA ILE A 94 -13.81 -3.52 5.61
C ILE A 94 -12.67 -3.84 6.58
N TYR A 95 -12.98 -4.34 7.78
CA TYR A 95 -11.95 -4.78 8.72
C TYR A 95 -11.14 -5.97 8.20
N ARG A 96 -11.78 -6.91 7.49
CA ARG A 96 -11.07 -8.00 6.82
C ARG A 96 -10.10 -7.47 5.75
N ASN A 97 -10.46 -6.40 5.05
CA ASN A 97 -9.59 -5.75 4.06
C ASN A 97 -8.40 -5.05 4.73
N LEU A 98 -8.59 -4.44 5.91
CA LEU A 98 -7.48 -3.88 6.70
C LEU A 98 -6.43 -4.95 7.02
N ILE A 99 -6.86 -6.13 7.47
CA ILE A 99 -5.94 -7.24 7.81
C ILE A 99 -5.19 -7.72 6.57
N ILE A 100 -5.89 -7.93 5.46
CA ILE A 100 -5.31 -8.37 4.18
C ILE A 100 -4.28 -7.35 3.69
N PHE A 101 -4.66 -6.07 3.67
CA PHE A 101 -3.79 -4.99 3.23
C PHE A 101 -2.55 -4.89 4.11
N ALA A 102 -2.69 -4.89 5.43
CA ALA A 102 -1.56 -4.85 6.36
C ALA A 102 -0.61 -6.05 6.17
N PHE A 103 -1.14 -7.25 5.93
CA PHE A 103 -0.34 -8.45 5.71
C PHE A 103 0.44 -8.40 4.38
N ILE A 104 -0.22 -7.99 3.29
CA ILE A 104 0.44 -7.76 1.99
C ILE A 104 1.55 -6.72 2.16
N MET A 105 1.28 -5.64 2.89
CA MET A 105 2.25 -4.57 3.09
C MET A 105 3.50 -5.05 3.84
N ILE A 106 3.34 -5.85 4.88
CA ILE A 106 4.46 -6.47 5.58
C ILE A 106 5.27 -7.35 4.62
N GLY A 107 4.61 -8.16 3.79
CA GLY A 107 5.29 -8.99 2.78
C GLY A 107 6.08 -8.18 1.76
N VAL A 108 5.52 -7.06 1.27
CA VAL A 108 6.21 -6.14 0.35
C VAL A 108 7.42 -5.49 1.02
N LEU A 109 7.30 -5.08 2.29
CA LEU A 109 8.42 -4.49 3.03
C LEU A 109 9.55 -5.50 3.24
N ILE A 110 9.23 -6.74 3.61
CA ILE A 110 10.21 -7.82 3.74
C ILE A 110 10.91 -8.06 2.39
N TYR A 111 10.17 -8.11 1.30
CA TYR A 111 10.73 -8.28 -0.04
C TYR A 111 11.74 -7.17 -0.38
N ILE A 112 11.39 -5.90 -0.16
CA ILE A 112 12.30 -4.79 -0.42
C ILE A 112 13.57 -4.90 0.43
N VAL A 113 13.45 -5.25 1.72
CA VAL A 113 14.61 -5.46 2.59
C VAL A 113 15.52 -6.58 2.08
N LEU A 114 14.95 -7.69 1.60
CA LEU A 114 15.72 -8.80 1.01
C LEU A 114 16.43 -8.37 -0.28
N VAL A 115 15.75 -7.61 -1.15
CA VAL A 115 16.38 -7.06 -2.37
C VAL A 115 17.49 -6.06 -2.01
N SER A 116 17.29 -5.19 -1.02
CA SER A 116 18.33 -4.28 -0.52
C SER A 116 19.56 -5.04 -0.06
N PHE A 117 19.36 -6.15 0.65
CA PHE A 117 20.46 -6.99 1.11
C PHE A 117 21.19 -7.66 -0.06
N SER A 118 20.47 -8.10 -1.10
CA SER A 118 21.09 -8.66 -2.31
C SER A 118 21.97 -7.66 -3.02
N VAL A 119 21.51 -6.41 -3.19
CA VAL A 119 22.29 -5.32 -3.79
C VAL A 119 23.58 -5.05 -2.99
N LEU A 120 23.53 -5.11 -1.66
CA LEU A 120 24.73 -4.98 -0.83
C LEU A 120 25.71 -6.14 -1.01
N ILE A 121 25.19 -7.35 -1.22
CA ILE A 121 26.01 -8.54 -1.48
C ILE A 121 26.75 -8.45 -2.82
N GLN A 122 26.21 -7.75 -3.83
CA GLN A 122 26.89 -7.56 -5.12
C GLN A 122 28.24 -6.84 -5.01
N LEU A 123 28.51 -6.14 -3.91
CA LEU A 123 29.84 -5.57 -3.62
C LEU A 123 30.90 -6.62 -3.24
N ALA A 124 30.50 -7.83 -2.87
CA ALA A 124 31.38 -8.88 -2.35
C ALA A 124 31.96 -9.81 -3.44
N ASP A 125 31.93 -9.40 -4.72
CA ASP A 125 32.45 -10.16 -5.89
C ASP A 125 32.00 -11.63 -5.92
N ILE A 126 30.70 -11.85 -5.67
CA ILE A 126 30.09 -13.17 -5.72
C ILE A 126 29.94 -13.62 -7.19
N PRO A 127 30.12 -14.92 -7.50
CA PRO A 127 29.82 -15.43 -8.84
C PRO A 127 28.39 -15.07 -9.29
N TYR A 128 28.27 -14.56 -10.50
CA TYR A 128 26.99 -14.09 -11.08
C TYR A 128 25.83 -15.10 -10.94
N TRP A 129 26.11 -16.39 -11.10
CA TRP A 129 25.08 -17.43 -10.98
C TRP A 129 24.46 -17.52 -9.57
N VAL A 130 25.23 -17.20 -8.53
CA VAL A 130 24.75 -17.22 -7.14
C VAL A 130 23.85 -16.01 -6.89
N ASP A 131 24.24 -14.82 -7.37
CA ASP A 131 23.44 -13.60 -7.24
C ASP A 131 22.10 -13.74 -7.99
N SER A 132 22.14 -14.22 -9.24
CA SER A 132 20.93 -14.51 -10.01
C SER A 132 20.03 -15.52 -9.29
N PHE A 133 20.60 -16.59 -8.75
CA PHE A 133 19.83 -17.61 -8.03
C PHE A 133 19.18 -17.08 -6.75
N ILE A 134 19.89 -16.24 -5.98
CA ILE A 134 19.34 -15.60 -4.78
C ILE A 134 18.17 -14.67 -5.14
N ASN A 135 18.35 -13.83 -6.16
CA ASN A 135 17.29 -12.92 -6.63
C ASN A 135 16.06 -13.67 -7.16
N ASP A 136 16.26 -14.75 -7.90
CA ASP A 136 15.19 -15.62 -8.40
C ASP A 136 14.45 -16.29 -7.25
N LEU A 137 15.17 -16.74 -6.22
CA LEU A 137 14.59 -17.37 -5.03
C LEU A 137 13.76 -16.37 -4.21
N ILE A 138 14.29 -15.16 -3.96
CA ILE A 138 13.57 -14.08 -3.26
C ILE A 138 12.29 -13.73 -4.03
N THR A 139 12.40 -13.53 -5.34
CA THR A 139 11.26 -13.17 -6.20
C THR A 139 10.23 -14.30 -6.27
N SER A 140 10.66 -15.55 -6.37
CA SER A 140 9.77 -16.71 -6.39
C SER A 140 8.99 -16.87 -5.09
N ILE A 141 9.66 -16.73 -3.93
CA ILE A 141 9.00 -16.78 -2.61
C ILE A 141 7.95 -15.66 -2.52
N PHE A 142 8.30 -14.46 -2.95
CA PHE A 142 7.39 -13.32 -2.94
C PHE A 142 6.18 -13.51 -3.86
N LEU A 143 6.38 -14.03 -5.07
CA LEU A 143 5.29 -14.34 -6.00
C LEU A 143 4.38 -15.44 -5.47
N ILE A 144 4.93 -16.48 -4.82
CA ILE A 144 4.15 -17.51 -4.14
C ILE A 144 3.35 -16.91 -2.98
N PHE A 145 3.97 -16.04 -2.18
CA PHE A 145 3.33 -15.36 -1.05
C PHE A 145 2.14 -14.52 -1.51
N ILE A 146 2.33 -13.65 -2.51
CA ILE A 146 1.26 -12.86 -3.12
C ILE A 146 0.22 -13.77 -3.74
N GLY A 147 0.65 -14.74 -4.55
CA GLY A 147 -0.24 -15.68 -5.25
C GLY A 147 -1.13 -16.46 -4.29
N PHE A 148 -0.59 -16.96 -3.19
CA PHE A 148 -1.36 -17.64 -2.14
C PHE A 148 -2.40 -16.71 -1.51
N HIS A 149 -2.01 -15.47 -1.21
CA HIS A 149 -2.89 -14.50 -0.55
C HIS A 149 -4.02 -14.03 -1.47
N PHE A 150 -3.75 -13.82 -2.75
CA PHE A 150 -4.77 -13.44 -3.74
C PHE A 150 -5.64 -14.64 -4.18
N ARG A 151 -5.11 -15.87 -4.23
CA ARG A 151 -5.85 -17.08 -4.65
C ARG A 151 -6.87 -17.57 -3.62
N LEU A 152 -6.80 -17.10 -2.37
CA LEU A 152 -7.66 -17.57 -1.27
C LEU A 152 -9.07 -16.95 -1.19
N LYS A 153 -9.51 -16.12 -2.14
CA LYS A 153 -10.88 -15.57 -2.16
C LYS A 153 -11.68 -16.09 -3.36
N SER A 154 -12.34 -17.24 -3.16
CA SER A 154 -13.38 -17.77 -4.07
C SER A 154 -14.72 -16.99 -3.98
N SER A 155 -14.85 -16.02 -3.06
CA SER A 155 -16.03 -15.13 -3.00
C SER A 155 -15.90 -13.90 -3.91
N LEU A 156 -15.18 -14.02 -5.04
CA LEU A 156 -15.10 -13.01 -6.07
C LEU A 156 -16.31 -13.18 -7.01
N LYS A 157 -17.38 -12.41 -6.80
CA LYS A 157 -18.38 -12.22 -7.85
C LYS A 157 -17.71 -11.37 -8.94
N ASN A 158 -17.55 -11.91 -10.15
CA ASN A 158 -16.97 -11.23 -11.32
C ASN A 158 -15.50 -10.81 -11.22
N GLY A 159 -14.65 -11.51 -10.45
CA GLY A 159 -13.20 -11.31 -10.50
C GLY A 159 -12.66 -10.04 -9.82
N TYR A 160 -13.54 -9.20 -9.28
CA TYR A 160 -13.20 -8.08 -8.41
C TYR A 160 -13.63 -8.40 -6.98
N MET A 161 -12.85 -7.96 -5.97
CA MET A 161 -13.42 -7.85 -4.63
C MET A 161 -14.53 -6.81 -4.73
N VAL A 162 -15.80 -7.24 -4.70
CA VAL A 162 -16.93 -6.33 -4.64
C VAL A 162 -16.79 -5.53 -3.35
N MET A 163 -16.32 -4.29 -3.48
CA MET A 163 -15.91 -3.41 -2.37
C MET A 163 -17.07 -2.61 -1.77
N ILE A 164 -18.25 -2.64 -2.38
CA ILE A 164 -19.32 -1.67 -2.11
C ILE A 164 -20.65 -2.38 -2.42
N GLU A 165 -21.03 -3.42 -1.65
CA GLU A 165 -22.28 -4.11 -1.97
C GLU A 165 -23.51 -3.40 -1.38
N ASN A 166 -23.37 -2.44 -0.46
CA ASN A 166 -24.47 -1.60 0.04
C ASN A 166 -23.96 -0.25 0.65
N VAL A 167 -23.30 0.63 -0.13
CA VAL A 167 -22.97 1.98 0.39
C VAL A 167 -24.16 2.91 0.19
N ASN A 168 -24.49 3.71 1.21
CA ASN A 168 -25.53 4.72 1.09
C ASN A 168 -25.10 5.84 0.14
N GLU A 169 -25.41 5.73 -1.15
CA GLU A 169 -25.08 6.76 -2.15
C GLU A 169 -25.79 8.11 -1.89
N ASN A 170 -26.82 8.12 -1.04
CA ASN A 170 -27.57 9.32 -0.68
C ASN A 170 -26.96 10.09 0.50
N GLU A 171 -25.94 9.55 1.18
CA GLU A 171 -25.30 10.18 2.32
C GLU A 171 -23.97 10.80 1.90
N GLU A 172 -23.75 12.07 2.23
CA GLU A 172 -22.50 12.75 1.87
C GLU A 172 -21.32 12.15 2.65
N PRO A 173 -20.16 11.91 2.00
CA PRO A 173 -18.96 11.42 2.67
C PRO A 173 -18.54 12.38 3.78
N GLN A 174 -18.28 11.86 4.97
CA GLN A 174 -17.66 12.67 6.02
C GLN A 174 -16.26 13.10 5.58
N GLU A 175 -16.01 14.40 5.69
CA GLU A 175 -14.73 15.00 5.34
C GLU A 175 -13.83 15.06 6.57
N PHE A 176 -12.62 14.51 6.45
CA PHE A 176 -11.61 14.55 7.50
C PHE A 176 -10.33 15.21 7.00
N THR A 177 -9.65 15.93 7.90
CA THR A 177 -8.29 16.43 7.65
C THR A 177 -7.26 15.32 7.86
N LYS A 178 -6.06 15.49 7.27
CA LYS A 178 -4.96 14.53 7.42
C LYS A 178 -4.58 14.32 8.90
N GLU A 179 -4.63 15.39 9.69
CA GLU A 179 -4.34 15.40 11.12
C GLU A 179 -5.36 14.56 11.89
N GLN A 180 -6.66 14.76 11.63
CA GLN A 180 -7.74 13.98 12.25
C GLN A 180 -7.63 12.49 11.90
N LEU A 181 -7.40 12.15 10.63
CA LEU A 181 -7.20 10.75 10.22
C LEU A 181 -5.98 10.11 10.90
N THR A 182 -4.93 10.90 11.13
CA THR A 182 -3.73 10.42 11.82
C THR A 182 -3.99 10.20 13.31
N GLU A 183 -4.76 11.07 13.97
CA GLU A 183 -5.18 10.88 15.36
C GLU A 183 -6.06 9.63 15.52
N ILE A 184 -7.08 9.48 14.66
CA ILE A 184 -7.95 8.29 14.64
C ILE A 184 -7.12 7.02 14.42
N PHE A 185 -6.14 7.06 13.52
CA PHE A 185 -5.22 5.95 13.27
C PHE A 185 -4.35 5.62 14.48
N ASN A 186 -3.81 6.61 15.18
CA ASN A 186 -3.01 6.38 16.39
C ASN A 186 -3.85 5.72 17.50
N ASN A 187 -5.15 6.04 17.56
CA ASN A 187 -6.11 5.47 18.50
C ASN A 187 -6.90 4.29 17.92
N TYR A 188 -6.39 3.59 16.89
CA TYR A 188 -7.15 2.53 16.18
C TYR A 188 -7.73 1.43 17.10
N LYS A 189 -7.08 1.13 18.23
CA LYS A 189 -7.59 0.14 19.20
C LYS A 189 -8.91 0.58 19.82
N GLU A 190 -9.06 1.88 20.08
CA GLU A 190 -10.30 2.46 20.58
C GLU A 190 -11.36 2.47 19.48
N VAL A 191 -10.97 2.74 18.23
CA VAL A 191 -11.89 2.62 17.07
C VAL A 191 -12.47 1.21 16.95
N LEU A 192 -11.64 0.19 17.20
CA LEU A 192 -12.05 -1.21 17.11
C LEU A 192 -12.83 -1.72 18.33
N ASN A 193 -12.83 -0.99 19.45
CA ASN A 193 -13.46 -1.39 20.68
C ASN A 193 -14.64 -0.47 20.98
N GLY A 194 -15.85 -1.02 21.04
CA GLY A 194 -17.04 -0.34 21.50
C GLY A 194 -17.92 -1.29 22.29
N THR A 195 -18.62 -0.77 23.27
CA THR A 195 -19.64 -1.49 24.03
C THR A 195 -20.99 -1.31 23.32
N ASN A 196 -21.81 -2.38 23.25
CA ASN A 196 -23.15 -2.35 22.64
C ASN A 196 -23.22 -1.98 21.15
N LEU A 197 -22.34 -2.55 20.32
CA LEU A 197 -22.39 -2.39 18.87
C LEU A 197 -23.20 -3.52 18.21
N ASN A 198 -23.94 -3.20 17.15
CA ASN A 198 -24.68 -4.19 16.37
C ASN A 198 -23.73 -4.88 15.38
N ASP A 199 -23.81 -6.21 15.29
CA ASP A 199 -23.02 -6.95 14.31
C ASP A 199 -23.55 -6.77 12.89
N TYR A 200 -22.63 -6.60 11.94
CA TYR A 200 -22.96 -6.43 10.53
C TYR A 200 -23.63 -7.68 9.95
N SER A 201 -24.79 -7.48 9.31
CA SER A 201 -25.53 -8.51 8.58
C SER A 201 -25.48 -8.24 7.07
N ALA A 202 -25.49 -9.31 6.26
CA ALA A 202 -25.48 -9.21 4.80
C ALA A 202 -26.80 -8.61 4.28
N GLY A 203 -26.84 -7.28 4.17
CA GLY A 203 -28.03 -6.48 3.85
C GLY A 203 -28.00 -5.09 4.49
N ASP A 204 -27.15 -4.87 5.49
CA ASP A 204 -26.99 -3.57 6.12
C ASP A 204 -26.27 -2.57 5.21
N ILE A 205 -26.73 -1.32 5.23
CA ILE A 205 -26.14 -0.23 4.46
C ILE A 205 -24.96 0.34 5.24
N LEU A 206 -23.78 0.35 4.62
CA LEU A 206 -22.56 0.90 5.19
C LEU A 206 -22.42 2.39 4.83
N PRO A 207 -21.87 3.21 5.74
CA PRO A 207 -21.59 4.61 5.44
C PRO A 207 -20.51 4.70 4.34
N PRO A 208 -20.54 5.79 3.55
CA PRO A 208 -19.53 6.05 2.53
C PRO A 208 -18.13 6.20 3.15
N GLN A 209 -17.12 5.91 2.33
CA GLN A 209 -15.72 6.09 2.71
C GLN A 209 -15.42 7.58 2.90
N PRO A 210 -14.70 7.98 3.96
CA PRO A 210 -14.37 9.39 4.20
C PRO A 210 -13.47 9.97 3.12
N ILE A 211 -13.62 11.27 2.86
CA ILE A 211 -12.77 12.03 1.93
C ILE A 211 -11.74 12.82 2.74
N GLU A 212 -10.46 12.72 2.36
CA GLU A 212 -9.41 13.56 2.93
C GLU A 212 -9.40 14.93 2.25
N ILE A 213 -9.63 15.99 3.02
CA ILE A 213 -9.43 17.36 2.53
C ILE A 213 -8.00 17.80 2.83
N LYS A 214 -7.33 18.35 1.81
CA LYS A 214 -6.13 19.17 1.99
C LYS A 214 -6.53 20.50 2.65
N GLY A 215 -6.07 20.74 3.87
CA GLY A 215 -6.37 21.98 4.62
C GLY A 215 -6.13 23.25 3.79
N GLU A 216 -6.89 24.31 4.08
CA GLU A 216 -7.03 25.57 3.30
C GLU A 216 -5.73 26.28 2.86
N ASN A 217 -4.56 25.87 3.37
CA ASN A 217 -3.27 26.48 3.01
C ASN A 217 -2.69 26.02 1.66
N GLU A 218 -3.22 24.97 1.00
CA GLU A 218 -2.75 24.56 -0.34
C GLU A 218 -3.57 25.14 -1.51
N LYS A 219 -4.71 25.81 -1.26
CA LYS A 219 -5.56 26.39 -2.33
C LYS A 219 -4.96 27.64 -3.01
N LYS A 220 -3.85 28.19 -2.51
CA LYS A 220 -3.21 29.40 -3.09
C LYS A 220 -2.10 29.10 -4.11
N GLY A 221 -1.85 27.84 -4.45
CA GLY A 221 -0.70 27.43 -5.28
C GLY A 221 -0.99 27.04 -6.73
N CYS A 222 -2.20 27.24 -7.25
CA CYS A 222 -2.52 26.98 -8.66
C CYS A 222 -3.38 28.12 -9.24
N CYS A 223 -2.71 29.16 -9.74
CA CYS A 223 -3.16 29.98 -10.86
C CYS A 223 -2.00 30.04 -11.84
#